data_AF-A0A4Q9PJR0-F1
#
_entry.id   AF-A0A4Q9PJR0-F1
#
_cell.length_a   1.000
_cell.length_b   1.000
_cell.length_c   1.000
_cell.angle_alpha   90.00
_cell.angle_beta   90.00
_cell.angle_gamma   90.00
#
_symmetry.space_group_name_H-M   'P 1'
#
loop_
_entity.id
_entity.type
_entity.pdbx_description
1 polymer ?
#
loop_
_entity_poly.entity_id
_entity_poly.type
_entity_poly.pdbx_seq_one_letter_code
_entity_poly.pdbx_strand_id
1 'polypeptide(L)'
;MYRWYRCAEVCYAHLWDVEDGDNPHITNSQFRRAEWFKRGWTLQELLAPNTVLFLSKTWAVIGTKHSLAKEIHDVTSIDTQILRGQRKLSDASVAERMSWASDRVTTKVEDRAYCLVGIFGVHLMPLYGEGLHAFIRLQEAILGVIPDQSIFAWGQRRDSLLLSEPSPSATALIASPGPLSDVDIRGQSWPYLLATSPKAFKGPIDISTISRAQLSERLGVDVEYPRYAITSYGMHMTLPTLPFSEDGSEGKELHLAFLACQDKEGRLLALILRRPRSPPSNSESIMHVGFCLPFQAQFRLSRPNLMASEIGDRYYRLAVLSQEQISACRTRILADRKVYVQHSLPLI
;
A
#
# COMPACT_ATOMS: atom_id res chain seq x y z
N MET A 1 -9.77 0.40 23.26
CA MET A 1 -8.64 1.35 23.41
C MET A 1 -8.96 2.68 22.72
N TYR A 2 -8.96 2.76 21.38
CA TYR A 2 -9.16 4.03 20.65
C TYR A 2 -10.29 4.95 21.16
N ARG A 3 -11.50 4.42 21.41
CA ARG A 3 -12.62 5.22 21.94
C ARG A 3 -12.33 5.83 23.33
N TRP A 4 -11.58 5.14 24.18
CA TRP A 4 -11.20 5.66 25.50
C TRP A 4 -10.28 6.88 25.35
N TYR A 5 -9.27 6.80 24.49
CA TYR A 5 -8.42 7.95 24.17
C TYR A 5 -9.21 9.08 23.53
N ARG A 6 -10.12 8.79 22.59
CA ARG A 6 -10.97 9.80 21.96
C ARG A 6 -11.87 10.55 22.95
N CYS A 7 -12.36 9.86 23.97
CA CYS A 7 -13.23 10.44 25.00
C CYS A 7 -12.45 11.05 26.17
N ALA A 8 -11.13 10.92 26.22
CA ALA A 8 -10.31 11.55 27.25
C ALA A 8 -10.23 13.06 27.00
N GLU A 9 -10.32 13.84 28.08
CA GLU A 9 -10.12 15.29 28.04
C GLU A 9 -8.67 15.65 27.67
N VAL A 10 -7.72 14.91 28.25
CA VAL A 10 -6.29 15.02 27.94
C VAL A 10 -5.63 13.65 27.99
N CYS A 11 -4.65 13.43 27.11
CA CYS A 11 -3.74 12.30 27.16
C CYS A 11 -2.32 12.80 27.45
N TYR A 12 -1.64 12.21 28.42
CA TYR A 12 -0.26 12.53 28.74
C TYR A 12 0.68 11.52 28.07
N ALA A 13 1.60 12.01 27.24
CA ALA A 13 2.64 11.23 26.60
C ALA A 13 3.97 11.51 27.31
N HIS A 14 4.36 10.62 28.22
CA HIS A 14 5.66 10.68 28.89
C HIS A 14 6.76 10.12 27.97
N LEU A 15 7.74 10.97 27.66
CA LEU A 15 8.88 10.67 26.80
C LEU A 15 10.11 10.47 27.68
N TRP A 16 10.32 9.23 28.11
CA TRP A 16 11.39 8.86 29.05
C TRP A 16 12.81 9.14 28.53
N ASP A 17 12.96 9.25 27.22
CA ASP A 17 14.21 9.43 26.48
C ASP A 17 14.43 10.88 25.99
N VAL A 18 13.68 11.85 26.54
CA VAL A 18 13.77 13.27 26.21
C VAL A 18 14.08 14.09 27.47
N GLU A 19 15.21 14.79 27.47
CA GLU A 19 15.63 15.68 28.56
C GLU A 19 14.91 17.05 28.52
N ASP A 20 14.80 17.73 29.67
CA ASP A 20 13.96 18.95 29.85
C ASP A 20 14.38 20.15 28.99
N GLY A 21 15.68 20.25 28.67
CA GLY A 21 16.23 21.33 27.85
C GLY A 21 16.20 21.05 26.34
N ASP A 22 15.63 19.93 25.90
CA ASP A 22 15.51 19.64 24.47
C ASP A 22 14.61 20.66 23.77
N ASN A 23 15.02 21.10 22.59
CA ASN A 23 14.22 22.00 21.76
C ASN A 23 13.60 21.20 20.59
N PRO A 24 12.29 20.91 20.61
CA PRO A 24 11.62 20.15 19.56
C PRO A 24 11.79 20.72 18.16
N HIS A 25 12.00 22.03 18.03
CA HIS A 25 12.11 22.72 16.74
C HIS A 25 13.42 22.44 16.00
N ILE A 26 14.44 21.90 16.67
CA ILE A 26 15.71 21.50 16.05
C ILE A 26 15.53 20.16 15.32
N THR A 27 16.04 20.06 14.08
CA THR A 27 15.85 18.90 13.18
C THR A 27 16.19 17.53 13.80
N ASN A 28 17.21 17.47 14.66
CA ASN A 28 17.68 16.24 15.31
C ASN A 28 17.44 16.21 16.83
N SER A 29 16.45 16.97 17.31
CA SER A 29 16.06 17.01 18.71
C SER A 29 15.74 15.61 19.28
N GLN A 30 15.85 15.45 20.58
CA GLN A 30 15.50 14.21 21.26
C GLN A 30 14.01 13.92 21.08
N PHE A 31 13.14 14.95 21.16
CA PHE A 31 11.73 14.84 20.87
C PHE A 31 11.46 14.14 19.53
N ARG A 32 12.11 14.60 18.45
CA ARG A 32 11.91 14.02 17.10
C ARG A 32 12.41 12.59 16.96
N ARG A 33 13.36 12.19 17.80
CA ARG A 33 13.94 10.84 17.83
C ARG A 33 13.30 9.94 18.89
N ALA A 34 12.36 10.47 19.67
CA ALA A 34 11.80 9.77 20.81
C ALA A 34 11.20 8.41 20.40
N GLU A 35 11.51 7.38 21.18
CA GLU A 35 11.03 6.01 20.97
C GLU A 35 9.50 5.94 20.93
N TRP A 36 8.82 6.86 21.61
CA TRP A 36 7.37 6.96 21.59
C TRP A 36 6.81 7.06 20.16
N PHE A 37 7.46 7.79 19.25
CA PHE A 37 7.03 7.88 17.84
C PHE A 37 7.26 6.59 17.05
N LYS A 38 8.08 5.66 17.56
CA LYS A 38 8.40 4.37 16.92
C LYS A 38 7.53 3.22 17.43
N ARG A 39 6.78 3.37 18.51
CA ARG A 39 5.93 2.29 19.04
C ARG A 39 4.61 2.20 18.26
N GLY A 40 4.12 0.99 17.98
CA GLY A 40 2.86 0.80 17.23
C GLY A 40 1.64 1.40 17.93
N TRP A 41 1.43 1.04 19.20
CA TRP A 41 0.26 1.45 19.98
C TRP A 41 0.15 2.95 20.24
N THR A 42 1.25 3.69 20.22
CA THR A 42 1.22 5.14 20.45
C THR A 42 0.63 5.92 19.27
N LEU A 43 0.42 5.28 18.11
CA LEU A 43 -0.24 5.93 16.98
C LEU A 43 -1.71 6.26 17.28
N GLN A 44 -2.45 5.32 17.88
CA GLN A 44 -3.82 5.60 18.31
C GLN A 44 -3.85 6.59 19.49
N GLU A 45 -2.83 6.57 20.36
CA GLU A 45 -2.68 7.54 21.47
C GLU A 45 -2.43 8.95 20.96
N LEU A 46 -1.77 9.09 19.80
CA LEU A 46 -1.57 10.37 19.13
C LEU A 46 -2.85 10.87 18.46
N LEU A 47 -3.49 9.99 17.69
CA LEU A 47 -4.56 10.37 16.75
C LEU A 47 -5.94 10.46 17.40
N ALA A 48 -6.26 9.58 18.35
CA ALA A 48 -7.60 9.50 18.92
C ALA A 48 -8.00 10.69 19.81
N PRO A 49 -7.19 11.14 20.79
CA PRO A 49 -7.59 12.21 21.70
C PRO A 49 -7.53 13.57 21.01
N ASN A 50 -8.35 14.52 21.47
CA ASN A 50 -8.25 15.91 20.98
C ASN A 50 -6.96 16.58 21.48
N THR A 51 -6.58 16.32 22.74
CA THR A 51 -5.43 16.93 23.40
C THR A 51 -4.43 15.87 23.83
N VAL A 52 -3.19 16.00 23.38
CA VAL A 52 -2.04 15.25 23.91
C VAL A 52 -1.02 16.24 24.46
N LEU A 53 -0.59 16.05 25.69
CA LEU A 53 0.49 16.79 26.32
C LEU A 53 1.75 15.92 26.34
N PHE A 54 2.82 16.37 25.70
CA PHE A 54 4.12 15.71 25.71
C PHE A 54 4.91 16.18 26.92
N LEU A 55 5.39 15.21 27.68
CA LEU A 55 6.14 15.41 28.91
C LEU A 55 7.52 14.79 28.77
N SER A 56 8.54 15.46 29.28
CA SER A 56 9.92 14.97 29.31
C SER A 56 10.08 13.81 30.29
N LYS A 57 11.30 13.29 30.38
CA LYS A 57 11.72 12.28 31.34
C LYS A 57 11.41 12.65 32.79
N THR A 58 11.50 13.93 33.17
CA THR A 58 11.20 14.44 34.52
C THR A 58 9.77 14.94 34.69
N TRP A 59 8.90 14.72 33.69
CA TRP A 59 7.52 15.22 33.62
C TRP A 59 7.40 16.73 33.35
N ALA A 60 8.45 17.39 32.87
CA ALA A 60 8.37 18.77 32.40
C ALA A 60 7.58 18.85 31.08
N VAL A 61 6.81 19.93 30.90
CA VAL A 61 6.00 20.13 29.69
C VAL A 61 6.90 20.49 28.51
N ILE A 62 6.86 19.67 27.46
CA ILE A 62 7.53 19.94 26.18
C ILE A 62 6.61 20.74 25.26
N GLY A 63 5.33 20.36 25.21
CA GLY A 63 4.32 21.00 24.39
C GLY A 63 3.12 20.11 24.15
N THR A 64 2.22 20.56 23.28
CA THR A 64 0.99 19.83 22.94
C THR A 64 1.05 19.29 21.53
N LYS A 65 0.21 18.29 21.20
CA LYS A 65 -0.01 17.85 19.82
C LYS A 65 -0.32 19.00 18.86
N HIS A 66 -1.09 19.99 19.31
CA HIS A 66 -1.47 21.13 18.48
C HIS A 66 -0.28 22.08 18.23
N SER A 67 0.47 22.41 19.29
CA SER A 67 1.62 23.34 19.19
C SER A 67 2.82 22.72 18.47
N LEU A 68 3.01 21.40 18.59
CA LEU A 68 4.10 20.64 17.98
C LEU A 68 3.68 19.92 16.69
N ALA A 69 2.57 20.33 16.06
CA ALA A 69 2.03 19.62 14.90
C ALA A 69 3.02 19.52 13.74
N LYS A 70 3.86 20.54 13.54
CA LYS A 70 4.89 20.54 12.48
C LYS A 70 6.00 19.52 12.79
N GLU A 71 6.50 19.52 14.02
CA GLU A 71 7.54 18.60 14.49
C GLU A 71 7.05 17.15 14.40
N ILE A 72 5.79 16.90 14.80
CA ILE A 72 5.16 15.58 14.70
C ILE A 72 4.96 15.18 13.24
N HIS A 73 4.52 16.10 12.38
CA HIS A 73 4.40 15.84 10.94
C HIS A 73 5.73 15.40 10.33
N ASP A 74 6.82 16.12 10.61
CA ASP A 74 8.14 15.78 10.08
C ASP A 74 8.62 14.37 10.47
N VAL A 75 8.19 13.88 11.65
CA VAL A 75 8.61 12.57 12.18
C VAL A 75 7.68 11.43 11.76
N THR A 76 6.40 11.71 11.56
CA THR A 76 5.34 10.69 11.38
C THR A 76 4.65 10.74 10.02
N SER A 77 4.91 11.81 9.25
CA SER A 77 4.21 12.16 8.00
C SER A 77 2.70 12.34 8.13
N ILE A 78 2.16 12.48 9.36
CA ILE A 78 0.75 12.77 9.59
C ILE A 78 0.49 14.24 9.26
N ASP A 79 -0.53 14.51 8.46
CA ASP A 79 -0.94 15.87 8.10
C ASP A 79 -1.17 16.75 9.34
N THR A 80 -0.58 17.95 9.34
CA THR A 80 -0.76 18.92 10.42
C THR A 80 -2.23 19.28 10.67
N GLN A 81 -3.07 19.27 9.62
CA GLN A 81 -4.51 19.50 9.75
C GLN A 81 -5.19 18.35 10.51
N ILE A 82 -4.75 17.10 10.34
CA ILE A 82 -5.25 15.97 11.14
C ILE A 82 -4.78 16.08 12.58
N LEU A 83 -3.50 16.41 12.81
CA LEU A 83 -2.94 16.60 14.16
C LEU A 83 -3.63 17.72 14.94
N ARG A 84 -4.06 18.77 14.24
CA ARG A 84 -4.78 19.91 14.82
C ARG A 84 -6.31 19.72 14.88
N GLY A 85 -6.84 18.60 14.39
CA GLY A 85 -8.28 18.31 14.37
C GLY A 85 -9.08 19.10 13.33
N GLN A 86 -8.42 19.69 12.33
CA GLN A 86 -9.01 20.48 11.25
C GLN A 86 -9.48 19.61 10.08
N ARG A 87 -8.79 18.48 9.83
CA ARG A 87 -9.16 17.44 8.84
C ARG A 87 -9.52 16.16 9.59
N LYS A 88 -10.58 15.47 9.18
CA LYS A 88 -10.98 14.22 9.86
C LYS A 88 -10.04 13.09 9.47
N LEU A 89 -9.86 12.15 10.39
CA LEU A 89 -9.11 10.92 10.14
C LEU A 89 -9.68 10.11 8.96
N SER A 90 -11.01 10.13 8.79
CA SER A 90 -11.72 9.44 7.70
C SER A 90 -11.45 10.02 6.32
N ASP A 91 -10.95 11.25 6.24
CA ASP A 91 -10.65 11.93 4.98
C ASP A 91 -9.26 11.53 4.45
N ALA A 92 -8.47 10.80 5.25
CA ALA A 92 -7.22 10.19 4.84
C ALA A 92 -7.47 8.82 4.21
N SER A 93 -6.79 8.57 3.09
CA SER A 93 -6.91 7.29 2.40
C SER A 93 -6.43 6.13 3.29
N VAL A 94 -6.87 4.91 3.00
CA VAL A 94 -6.40 3.72 3.72
C VAL A 94 -4.88 3.61 3.60
N ALA A 95 -4.33 3.87 2.42
CA ALA A 95 -2.88 3.90 2.22
C ALA A 95 -2.20 4.95 3.13
N GLU A 96 -2.70 6.19 3.16
CA GLU A 96 -2.16 7.28 4.00
C GLU A 96 -2.19 6.89 5.49
N ARG A 97 -3.29 6.29 5.96
CA ARG A 97 -3.38 5.79 7.34
C ARG A 97 -2.41 4.64 7.63
N MET A 98 -2.17 3.76 6.66
CA MET A 98 -1.21 2.67 6.79
C MET A 98 0.25 3.16 6.83
N SER A 99 0.62 4.23 6.10
CA SER A 99 1.99 4.74 6.13
C SER A 99 2.37 5.34 7.48
N TRP A 100 1.45 5.93 8.22
CA TRP A 100 1.75 6.44 9.56
C TRP A 100 2.21 5.35 10.55
N ALA A 101 1.94 4.07 10.21
CA ALA A 101 2.38 2.90 10.94
C ALA A 101 3.60 2.21 10.32
N SER A 102 4.08 2.62 9.13
CA SER A 102 5.12 1.90 8.39
C SER A 102 6.47 1.87 9.09
N ASP A 103 6.82 2.94 9.80
CA ASP A 103 8.07 3.06 10.56
C ASP A 103 7.92 2.70 12.05
N ARG A 104 6.75 2.20 12.44
CA ARG A 104 6.48 1.78 13.81
C ARG A 104 6.79 0.30 14.02
N VAL A 105 7.19 -0.02 15.25
CA VAL A 105 7.63 -1.33 15.71
C VAL A 105 6.71 -1.78 16.84
N THR A 106 6.41 -3.08 16.84
CA THR A 106 5.62 -3.76 17.86
C THR A 106 6.40 -4.94 18.40
N THR A 107 6.22 -5.23 19.69
CA THR A 107 6.86 -6.39 20.34
C THR A 107 6.27 -7.70 19.82
N LYS A 108 4.94 -7.77 19.73
CA LYS A 108 4.23 -8.89 19.10
C LYS A 108 3.97 -8.55 17.63
N VAL A 109 4.10 -9.54 16.75
CA VAL A 109 3.92 -9.34 15.30
C VAL A 109 2.45 -8.99 14.97
N GLU A 110 1.51 -9.56 15.71
CA GLU A 110 0.08 -9.35 15.55
C GLU A 110 -0.37 -7.93 15.93
N ASP A 111 0.35 -7.31 16.86
CA ASP A 111 0.07 -5.93 17.28
C ASP A 111 0.28 -4.94 16.12
N ARG A 112 1.01 -5.30 15.04
CA ARG A 112 1.05 -4.50 13.79
C ARG A 112 -0.34 -4.28 13.20
N ALA A 113 -1.25 -5.21 13.46
CA ALA A 113 -2.65 -5.13 13.05
C ALA A 113 -3.52 -4.52 14.15
N TYR A 114 -3.43 -5.06 15.37
CA TYR A 114 -4.36 -4.69 16.45
C TYR A 114 -4.23 -3.24 16.89
N CYS A 115 -3.03 -2.65 16.80
CA CYS A 115 -2.86 -1.23 17.11
C CYS A 115 -3.55 -0.28 16.12
N LEU A 116 -3.99 -0.79 14.95
CA LEU A 116 -4.62 0.01 13.88
C LEU A 116 -6.14 -0.15 13.81
N VAL A 117 -6.72 -1.15 14.48
CA VAL A 117 -8.16 -1.45 14.45
C VAL A 117 -9.02 -0.20 14.72
N GLY A 118 -8.63 0.60 15.71
CA GLY A 118 -9.33 1.84 16.06
C GLY A 118 -9.15 2.99 15.07
N ILE A 119 -8.01 3.06 14.38
CA ILE A 119 -7.71 4.07 13.34
C ILE A 119 -8.58 3.83 12.10
N PHE A 120 -8.86 2.57 11.80
CA PHE A 120 -9.73 2.18 10.70
C PHE A 120 -11.20 2.02 11.10
N GLY A 121 -11.53 2.09 12.40
CA GLY A 121 -12.91 1.94 12.87
C GLY A 121 -13.50 0.56 12.58
N VAL A 122 -12.66 -0.48 12.49
CA VAL A 122 -13.09 -1.87 12.28
C VAL A 122 -13.12 -2.62 13.61
N HIS A 123 -13.68 -3.82 13.60
CA HIS A 123 -13.70 -4.71 14.77
C HIS A 123 -12.91 -5.98 14.47
N LEU A 124 -11.96 -6.30 15.34
CA LEU A 124 -11.16 -7.52 15.23
C LEU A 124 -10.87 -8.07 16.63
N MET A 125 -11.17 -9.34 16.86
CA MET A 125 -10.78 -10.03 18.09
C MET A 125 -9.29 -10.39 18.02
N PRO A 126 -8.48 -9.96 19.02
CA PRO A 126 -7.08 -10.34 19.09
C PRO A 126 -6.91 -11.86 19.26
N LEU A 127 -6.11 -12.47 18.40
CA LEU A 127 -5.74 -13.88 18.40
C LEU A 127 -4.21 -13.97 18.35
N TYR A 128 -3.55 -13.87 19.51
CA TYR A 128 -2.10 -14.00 19.57
C TYR A 128 -1.66 -15.43 19.21
N GLY A 129 -0.66 -15.55 18.35
CA GLY A 129 -0.20 -16.81 17.75
C GLY A 129 -0.54 -16.95 16.26
N GLU A 130 -1.36 -16.06 15.69
CA GLU A 130 -1.69 -16.10 14.25
C GLU A 130 -0.61 -15.46 13.35
N GLY A 131 0.40 -14.81 13.94
CA GLY A 131 1.54 -14.30 13.21
C GLY A 131 1.19 -13.17 12.23
N LEU A 132 1.68 -13.28 10.98
CA LEU A 132 1.42 -12.28 9.93
C LEU A 132 -0.05 -12.25 9.47
N HIS A 133 -0.83 -13.29 9.76
CA HIS A 133 -2.26 -13.35 9.41
C HIS A 133 -3.09 -12.27 10.09
N ALA A 134 -2.68 -11.78 11.26
CA ALA A 134 -3.37 -10.69 11.95
C ALA A 134 -3.53 -9.46 11.06
N PHE A 135 -2.50 -9.13 10.27
CA PHE A 135 -2.51 -7.97 9.39
C PHE A 135 -3.30 -8.21 8.10
N ILE A 136 -3.39 -9.46 7.65
CA ILE A 136 -4.30 -9.85 6.57
C ILE A 136 -5.76 -9.68 7.03
N ARG A 137 -6.12 -10.24 8.19
CA ARG A 137 -7.47 -10.10 8.76
C ARG A 137 -7.87 -8.65 8.98
N LEU A 138 -6.94 -7.78 9.38
CA LEU A 138 -7.19 -6.35 9.46
C LEU A 138 -7.60 -5.78 8.10
N GLN A 139 -6.86 -6.08 7.03
CA GLN A 139 -7.18 -5.59 5.69
C GLN A 139 -8.51 -6.16 5.16
N GLU A 140 -8.82 -7.42 5.45
CA GLU A 140 -10.12 -8.01 5.13
C GLU A 140 -11.27 -7.30 5.85
N ALA A 141 -11.09 -6.98 7.14
CA ALA A 141 -12.06 -6.19 7.90
C ALA A 141 -12.20 -4.76 7.34
N ILE A 142 -11.11 -4.15 6.88
CA ILE A 142 -11.14 -2.83 6.23
C ILE A 142 -11.92 -2.89 4.91
N LEU A 143 -11.69 -3.90 4.07
CA LEU A 143 -12.41 -4.09 2.81
C LEU A 143 -13.93 -4.22 3.00
N GLY A 144 -14.36 -4.79 4.12
CA GLY A 144 -15.78 -4.92 4.45
C GLY A 144 -16.45 -3.62 4.93
N VAL A 145 -15.69 -2.59 5.29
CA VAL A 145 -16.21 -1.37 5.96
C VAL A 145 -15.88 -0.09 5.21
N ILE A 146 -14.71 0.00 4.58
CA ILE A 146 -14.20 1.22 3.94
C ILE A 146 -14.10 1.00 2.43
N PRO A 147 -14.87 1.73 1.59
CA PRO A 147 -14.83 1.61 0.13
C PRO A 147 -13.63 2.37 -0.47
N ASP A 148 -12.42 2.02 -0.06
CA ASP A 148 -11.18 2.70 -0.42
C ASP A 148 -10.17 1.70 -1.01
N GLN A 149 -9.95 1.80 -2.32
CA GLN A 149 -9.08 0.89 -3.07
C GLN A 149 -7.58 1.16 -2.87
N SER A 150 -7.21 2.22 -2.15
CA SER A 150 -5.81 2.51 -1.81
C SER A 150 -5.21 1.44 -0.89
N ILE A 151 -6.04 0.58 -0.29
CA ILE A 151 -5.60 -0.63 0.41
C ILE A 151 -4.74 -1.56 -0.45
N PHE A 152 -4.92 -1.54 -1.78
CA PHE A 152 -4.10 -2.31 -2.73
C PHE A 152 -2.87 -1.54 -3.23
N ALA A 153 -2.75 -0.26 -2.89
CA ALA A 153 -1.78 0.67 -3.47
C ALA A 153 -0.44 0.73 -2.70
N TRP A 154 0.09 -0.45 -2.36
CA TRP A 154 1.36 -0.64 -1.67
C TRP A 154 2.44 -1.27 -2.56
N GLY A 155 3.71 -1.15 -2.14
CA GLY A 155 4.85 -1.66 -2.88
C GLY A 155 5.33 -0.76 -4.03
N GLN A 156 6.15 -1.31 -4.92
CA GLN A 156 6.81 -0.56 -5.98
C GLN A 156 5.84 -0.16 -7.10
N ARG A 157 5.93 1.12 -7.50
CA ARG A 157 5.13 1.73 -8.57
C ARG A 157 6.00 1.95 -9.81
N ARG A 158 5.38 1.84 -10.98
CA ARG A 158 5.99 2.15 -12.27
C ARG A 158 5.31 3.38 -12.88
N ASP A 159 6.07 4.47 -13.01
CA ASP A 159 5.57 5.76 -13.51
C ASP A 159 5.49 5.85 -15.04
N SER A 160 6.26 5.02 -15.75
CA SER A 160 6.35 5.06 -17.21
C SER A 160 6.16 3.65 -17.77
N LEU A 161 4.90 3.31 -18.07
CA LEU A 161 4.55 2.15 -18.89
C LEU A 161 4.45 2.55 -20.36
N LEU A 162 5.08 1.76 -21.23
CA LEU A 162 4.83 1.81 -22.67
C LEU A 162 3.65 0.88 -22.96
N LEU A 163 2.47 1.46 -23.25
CA LEU A 163 1.24 0.72 -23.49
C LEU A 163 1.14 0.28 -24.95
N SER A 164 1.81 -0.81 -25.30
CA SER A 164 1.74 -1.40 -26.64
C SER A 164 0.53 -2.35 -26.77
N GLU A 165 0.03 -2.53 -28.00
CA GLU A 165 -0.95 -3.57 -28.31
C GLU A 165 -0.34 -4.97 -28.05
N PRO A 166 -1.08 -5.90 -27.40
CA PRO A 166 -0.63 -7.28 -27.31
C PRO A 166 -0.55 -7.89 -28.72
N SER A 167 0.65 -8.34 -29.11
CA SER A 167 0.85 -8.99 -30.42
C SER A 167 0.23 -10.39 -30.42
N PRO A 168 -0.58 -10.76 -31.44
CA PRO A 168 -1.17 -12.11 -31.53
C PRO A 168 -0.13 -13.23 -31.64
N SER A 169 1.11 -12.92 -32.03
CA SER A 169 2.21 -13.88 -32.19
C SER A 169 2.90 -14.28 -30.87
N ALA A 170 2.65 -13.57 -29.77
CA ALA A 170 3.22 -13.91 -28.46
C ALA A 170 2.71 -15.25 -27.91
N THR A 171 1.55 -15.70 -28.39
CA THR A 171 0.92 -16.97 -28.01
C THR A 171 1.59 -18.21 -28.65
N ALA A 172 2.44 -18.03 -29.66
CA ALA A 172 2.91 -19.12 -30.53
C ALA A 172 4.33 -19.65 -30.20
N LEU A 173 5.08 -19.02 -29.30
CA LEU A 173 6.40 -19.48 -28.88
C LEU A 173 6.35 -20.05 -27.45
N ILE A 174 5.64 -21.15 -27.28
CA ILE A 174 5.89 -22.06 -26.16
C ILE A 174 7.22 -22.75 -26.47
N ALA A 175 8.33 -22.10 -26.10
CA ALA A 175 9.61 -22.77 -26.00
C ALA A 175 9.45 -23.94 -25.01
N SER A 176 9.97 -25.11 -25.39
CA SER A 176 9.88 -26.37 -24.65
C SER A 176 10.02 -26.19 -23.13
N PRO A 177 9.20 -26.88 -22.32
CA PRO A 177 9.24 -26.75 -20.86
C PRO A 177 10.54 -27.36 -20.33
N GLY A 178 11.55 -26.52 -20.15
CA GLY A 178 12.69 -26.85 -19.30
C GLY A 178 12.22 -26.98 -17.84
N PRO A 179 12.82 -27.87 -17.02
CA PRO A 179 12.43 -28.04 -15.64
C PRO A 179 12.99 -26.86 -14.83
N LEU A 180 12.24 -25.77 -14.81
CA LEU A 180 12.45 -24.67 -13.87
C LEU A 180 11.19 -24.61 -13.02
N SER A 181 11.36 -25.10 -11.79
CA SER A 181 10.43 -24.95 -10.69
C SER A 181 9.85 -23.53 -10.65
N ASP A 182 8.59 -23.38 -10.26
CA ASP A 182 7.93 -22.12 -9.83
C ASP A 182 8.64 -21.42 -8.64
N VAL A 183 9.87 -21.84 -8.32
CA VAL A 183 10.79 -21.21 -7.38
C VAL A 183 11.59 -20.16 -8.13
N ASP A 184 10.93 -19.06 -8.51
CA ASP A 184 11.60 -17.93 -9.14
C ASP A 184 11.16 -16.62 -8.49
N ILE A 185 11.50 -16.45 -7.20
CA ILE A 185 12.18 -15.26 -6.64
C ILE A 185 12.92 -15.72 -5.38
N ARG A 186 14.27 -15.64 -5.38
CA ARG A 186 15.16 -15.89 -4.24
C ARG A 186 14.57 -15.44 -2.89
N GLY A 187 13.96 -16.36 -2.13
CA GLY A 187 13.58 -16.14 -0.73
C GLY A 187 12.65 -14.95 -0.42
N GLN A 188 12.03 -14.30 -1.42
CA GLN A 188 11.12 -13.17 -1.22
C GLN A 188 9.73 -13.57 -1.71
N SER A 189 8.85 -13.87 -0.76
CA SER A 189 7.45 -14.28 -0.96
C SER A 189 6.58 -13.09 -1.38
N TRP A 190 6.29 -12.89 -2.68
CA TRP A 190 5.40 -11.78 -3.11
C TRP A 190 4.46 -12.10 -4.29
N PRO A 191 3.48 -13.01 -4.13
CA PRO A 191 2.26 -13.00 -4.94
C PRO A 191 1.03 -12.53 -4.14
N TYR A 192 1.18 -11.93 -2.95
CA TYR A 192 0.04 -11.52 -2.12
C TYR A 192 -0.65 -10.29 -2.71
N LEU A 193 -1.98 -10.29 -2.80
CA LEU A 193 -2.75 -9.09 -3.12
C LEU A 193 -2.72 -8.07 -1.97
N LEU A 194 -2.89 -8.56 -0.74
CA LEU A 194 -2.87 -7.78 0.49
C LEU A 194 -1.45 -7.72 1.09
N ALA A 195 -1.13 -6.63 1.76
CA ALA A 195 0.19 -6.44 2.38
C ALA A 195 0.34 -7.34 3.61
N THR A 196 1.58 -7.71 3.97
CA THR A 196 1.85 -8.48 5.20
C THR A 196 2.24 -7.60 6.40
N SER A 197 2.41 -6.29 6.16
CA SER A 197 2.82 -5.32 7.17
C SER A 197 2.55 -3.88 6.70
N PRO A 198 2.31 -2.92 7.61
CA PRO A 198 2.27 -1.49 7.28
C PRO A 198 3.53 -0.99 6.57
N LYS A 199 4.68 -1.66 6.77
CA LYS A 199 5.94 -1.36 6.08
C LYS A 199 5.82 -1.36 4.55
N ALA A 200 4.89 -2.14 3.99
CA ALA A 200 4.65 -2.18 2.55
C ALA A 200 4.11 -0.85 1.97
N PHE A 201 3.51 -0.03 2.84
CA PHE A 201 2.98 1.30 2.52
C PHE A 201 4.04 2.40 2.75
N LYS A 202 5.30 2.04 3.03
CA LYS A 202 6.36 3.04 3.22
C LYS A 202 6.68 3.77 1.91
N GLY A 203 6.78 5.09 1.98
CA GLY A 203 7.12 5.97 0.86
C GLY A 203 6.22 7.21 0.83
N PRO A 204 6.46 8.15 -0.10
CA PRO A 204 5.54 9.27 -0.31
C PRO A 204 4.18 8.71 -0.75
N ILE A 205 3.22 8.73 0.18
CA ILE A 205 1.83 8.40 -0.14
C ILE A 205 1.15 9.70 -0.55
N ASP A 206 1.29 9.97 -1.82
CA ASP A 206 0.57 11.01 -2.53
C ASP A 206 -0.77 10.46 -3.08
N ILE A 207 -1.33 9.41 -2.46
CA ILE A 207 -2.54 8.74 -2.97
C ILE A 207 -3.79 9.31 -2.33
N SER A 208 -4.68 9.79 -3.19
CA SER A 208 -6.06 10.16 -2.85
C SER A 208 -7.05 9.25 -3.57
N THR A 209 -8.22 9.05 -2.95
CA THR A 209 -9.33 8.31 -3.55
C THR A 209 -10.15 9.23 -4.45
N ILE A 210 -10.65 8.70 -5.56
CA ILE A 210 -11.63 9.39 -6.41
C ILE A 210 -12.97 8.66 -6.37
N SER A 211 -14.03 9.38 -6.69
CA SER A 211 -15.36 8.78 -6.77
C SER A 211 -15.48 7.84 -7.97
N ARG A 212 -16.42 6.88 -7.90
CA ARG A 212 -16.79 6.01 -9.02
C ARG A 212 -17.13 6.81 -10.28
N ALA A 213 -17.90 7.89 -10.14
CA ALA A 213 -18.30 8.74 -11.26
C ALA A 213 -17.08 9.38 -11.95
N GLN A 214 -16.11 9.89 -11.17
CA GLN A 214 -14.86 10.43 -11.70
C GLN A 214 -14.02 9.35 -12.39
N LEU A 215 -13.96 8.14 -11.84
CA LEU A 215 -13.26 7.02 -12.48
C LEU A 215 -13.92 6.65 -13.81
N SER A 216 -15.26 6.52 -13.84
CA SER A 216 -16.03 6.25 -15.06
C SER A 216 -15.84 7.30 -16.13
N GLU A 217 -15.85 8.59 -15.75
CA GLU A 217 -15.60 9.70 -16.68
C GLU A 217 -14.20 9.61 -17.30
N ARG A 218 -13.18 9.38 -16.47
CA ARG A 218 -11.77 9.33 -16.91
C ARG A 218 -11.46 8.11 -17.78
N LEU A 219 -11.99 6.94 -17.43
CA LEU A 219 -11.83 5.71 -18.20
C LEU A 219 -12.78 5.66 -19.41
N GLY A 220 -13.87 6.43 -19.36
CA GLY A 220 -14.85 6.48 -20.41
C GLY A 220 -15.73 5.26 -20.57
N VAL A 221 -15.89 4.52 -19.49
CA VAL A 221 -16.73 3.32 -19.37
C VAL A 221 -17.56 3.45 -18.10
N ASP A 222 -18.76 2.90 -18.07
CA ASP A 222 -19.52 2.83 -16.81
C ASP A 222 -18.86 1.80 -15.90
N VAL A 223 -18.46 2.20 -14.69
CA VAL A 223 -17.71 1.34 -13.76
C VAL A 223 -18.65 0.95 -12.64
N GLU A 224 -18.85 -0.35 -12.41
CA GLU A 224 -19.67 -0.82 -11.30
C GLU A 224 -18.97 -0.62 -9.94
N TYR A 225 -19.74 -0.77 -8.85
CA TYR A 225 -19.14 -0.85 -7.53
C TYR A 225 -18.28 -2.11 -7.42
N PRO A 226 -17.02 -1.99 -6.97
CA PRO A 226 -16.16 -3.15 -6.84
C PRO A 226 -16.73 -4.12 -5.81
N ARG A 227 -16.78 -5.40 -6.17
CA ARG A 227 -17.14 -6.49 -5.27
C ARG A 227 -15.90 -7.29 -4.94
N TYR A 228 -15.66 -7.51 -3.65
CA TYR A 228 -14.57 -8.35 -3.16
C TYR A 228 -15.14 -9.58 -2.50
N ALA A 229 -14.79 -10.77 -3.01
CA ALA A 229 -15.10 -12.03 -2.35
C ALA A 229 -13.80 -12.79 -2.08
N ILE A 230 -13.46 -12.91 -0.81
CA ILE A 230 -12.25 -13.58 -0.34
C ILE A 230 -12.50 -15.09 -0.29
N THR A 231 -11.49 -15.85 -0.70
CA THR A 231 -11.46 -17.31 -0.67
C THR A 231 -10.15 -17.79 -0.04
N SER A 232 -10.05 -19.08 0.24
CA SER A 232 -8.82 -19.71 0.78
C SER A 232 -7.59 -19.60 -0.13
N TYR A 233 -7.78 -19.29 -1.42
CA TYR A 233 -6.72 -19.31 -2.44
C TYR A 233 -6.55 -17.97 -3.16
N GLY A 234 -7.30 -16.94 -2.78
CA GLY A 234 -7.31 -15.69 -3.52
C GLY A 234 -8.54 -14.83 -3.26
N MET A 235 -8.70 -13.82 -4.11
CA MET A 235 -9.81 -12.87 -4.04
C MET A 235 -10.44 -12.70 -5.43
N HIS A 236 -11.76 -12.87 -5.50
CA HIS A 236 -12.53 -12.38 -6.63
C HIS A 236 -12.72 -10.88 -6.51
N MET A 237 -12.43 -10.17 -7.59
CA MET A 237 -12.62 -8.75 -7.72
C MET A 237 -13.26 -8.41 -9.06
N THR A 238 -14.06 -7.34 -9.08
CA THR A 238 -14.57 -6.73 -10.30
C THR A 238 -13.95 -5.35 -10.42
N LEU A 239 -13.15 -5.15 -11.46
CA LEU A 239 -12.42 -3.91 -11.73
C LEU A 239 -12.36 -3.64 -13.24
N PRO A 240 -12.26 -2.37 -13.66
CA PRO A 240 -11.93 -2.04 -15.03
C PRO A 240 -10.52 -2.53 -15.37
N THR A 241 -10.38 -3.24 -16.49
CA THR A 241 -9.09 -3.79 -16.92
C THR A 241 -8.67 -3.33 -18.31
N LEU A 242 -7.38 -3.14 -18.53
CA LEU A 242 -6.78 -2.86 -19.84
C LEU A 242 -5.68 -3.89 -20.11
N PRO A 243 -5.84 -4.77 -21.12
CA PRO A 243 -4.74 -5.62 -21.56
C PRO A 243 -3.62 -4.77 -22.18
N PHE A 244 -2.36 -5.12 -21.92
CA PHE A 244 -1.20 -4.44 -22.51
C PHE A 244 -0.03 -5.42 -22.68
N SER A 245 0.97 -5.00 -23.47
CA SER A 245 2.25 -5.68 -23.58
C SER A 245 3.39 -4.69 -23.33
N GLU A 246 4.48 -5.18 -22.74
CA GLU A 246 5.68 -4.37 -22.48
C GLU A 246 6.95 -5.07 -22.99
N ASP A 247 7.90 -4.31 -23.52
CA ASP A 247 9.15 -4.85 -24.06
C ASP A 247 9.96 -5.57 -22.96
N GLY A 248 10.35 -6.82 -23.21
CA GLY A 248 11.01 -7.68 -22.22
C GLY A 248 10.07 -8.52 -21.37
N SER A 249 8.76 -8.49 -21.62
CA SER A 249 7.77 -9.33 -20.93
C SER A 249 7.69 -10.79 -21.41
N GLU A 250 8.54 -11.22 -22.36
CA GLU A 250 8.63 -12.61 -22.87
C GLU A 250 7.26 -13.27 -23.17
N GLY A 251 6.36 -12.56 -23.85
CA GLY A 251 5.05 -13.10 -24.22
C GLY A 251 4.06 -13.32 -23.07
N LYS A 252 4.28 -12.68 -21.91
CA LYS A 252 3.33 -12.69 -20.79
C LYS A 252 2.09 -11.85 -21.12
N GLU A 253 0.91 -12.41 -20.91
CA GLU A 253 -0.36 -11.68 -20.97
C GLU A 253 -0.50 -10.77 -19.73
N LEU A 254 -0.33 -9.46 -19.91
CA LEU A 254 -0.41 -8.47 -18.85
C LEU A 254 -1.72 -7.66 -18.94
N HIS A 255 -2.24 -7.29 -17.78
CA HIS A 255 -3.42 -6.45 -17.63
C HIS A 255 -3.16 -5.37 -16.58
N LEU A 256 -3.71 -4.19 -16.80
CA LEU A 256 -3.84 -3.16 -15.78
C LEU A 256 -5.25 -3.23 -15.22
N ALA A 257 -5.40 -3.39 -13.90
CA ALA A 257 -6.68 -3.25 -13.22
C ALA A 257 -6.74 -1.91 -12.50
N PHE A 258 -7.59 -1.00 -12.99
CA PHE A 258 -7.66 0.37 -12.48
C PHE A 258 -8.25 0.43 -11.08
N LEU A 259 -7.61 1.23 -10.24
CA LEU A 259 -8.09 1.58 -8.92
C LEU A 259 -8.70 2.99 -8.96
N ALA A 260 -9.74 3.24 -8.17
CA ALA A 260 -10.33 4.54 -7.89
C ALA A 260 -9.41 5.39 -7.01
N CYS A 261 -8.16 5.52 -7.43
CA CYS A 261 -7.08 6.18 -6.73
C CYS A 261 -6.27 7.00 -7.73
N GLN A 262 -5.81 8.17 -7.30
CA GLN A 262 -4.91 9.02 -8.06
C GLN A 262 -3.72 9.45 -7.20
N ASP A 263 -2.61 9.78 -7.84
CA ASP A 263 -1.49 10.45 -7.17
C ASP A 263 -1.71 11.97 -7.04
N LYS A 264 -0.72 12.71 -6.52
CA LYS A 264 -0.79 14.18 -6.39
C LYS A 264 -0.83 14.90 -7.74
N GLU A 265 -0.27 14.30 -8.78
CA GLU A 265 -0.34 14.79 -10.17
C GLU A 265 -1.70 14.48 -10.83
N GLY A 266 -2.60 13.77 -10.15
CA GLY A 266 -3.91 13.39 -10.66
C GLY A 266 -3.88 12.21 -11.63
N ARG A 267 -2.75 11.49 -11.75
CA ARG A 267 -2.60 10.29 -12.57
C ARG A 267 -3.27 9.10 -11.89
N LEU A 268 -3.94 8.24 -12.65
CA LEU A 268 -4.64 7.08 -12.09
C LEU A 268 -3.69 5.95 -11.72
N LEU A 269 -3.99 5.25 -10.63
CA LEU A 269 -3.28 4.04 -10.24
C LEU A 269 -3.96 2.80 -10.81
N ALA A 270 -3.16 1.83 -11.23
CA ALA A 270 -3.64 0.50 -11.62
C ALA A 270 -2.76 -0.59 -11.03
N LEU A 271 -3.36 -1.71 -10.64
CA LEU A 271 -2.65 -2.95 -10.35
C LEU A 271 -2.18 -3.57 -11.65
N ILE A 272 -0.91 -3.96 -11.70
CA ILE A 272 -0.43 -4.81 -12.79
C ILE A 272 -0.78 -6.24 -12.45
N LEU A 273 -1.45 -6.92 -13.37
CA LEU A 273 -1.87 -8.30 -13.29
C LEU A 273 -1.22 -9.08 -14.42
N ARG A 274 -0.81 -10.31 -14.13
CA ARG A 274 -0.27 -11.24 -15.13
C ARG A 274 -1.00 -12.57 -15.06
N ARG A 275 -1.18 -13.20 -16.21
CA ARG A 275 -1.68 -14.58 -16.24
C ARG A 275 -0.59 -15.57 -15.83
N PRO A 276 -0.90 -16.63 -15.07
CA PRO A 276 0.04 -17.72 -14.82
C PRO A 276 0.41 -18.44 -16.14
N ARG A 277 1.65 -18.97 -16.22
CA ARG A 277 2.17 -19.64 -17.43
C ARG A 277 1.40 -20.94 -17.77
N SER A 278 0.92 -21.65 -16.77
CA SER A 278 0.15 -22.90 -16.88
C SER A 278 -1.21 -22.75 -16.18
N PRO A 279 -2.17 -22.02 -16.77
CA PRO A 279 -3.48 -21.91 -16.17
C PRO A 279 -4.18 -23.28 -16.17
N PRO A 280 -4.94 -23.64 -15.12
CA PRO A 280 -5.83 -24.79 -15.17
C PRO A 280 -6.75 -24.68 -16.38
N SER A 281 -7.13 -25.81 -16.97
CA SER A 281 -7.83 -25.91 -18.27
C SER A 281 -9.18 -25.17 -18.38
N ASN A 282 -9.69 -24.56 -17.29
CA ASN A 282 -10.92 -23.74 -17.24
C ASN A 282 -10.75 -22.41 -16.48
N SER A 283 -9.53 -21.86 -16.37
CA SER A 283 -9.20 -20.74 -15.46
C SER A 283 -8.86 -19.42 -16.17
N GLU A 284 -9.75 -18.94 -17.04
CA GLU A 284 -9.53 -17.71 -17.80
C GLU A 284 -9.43 -16.43 -16.97
N SER A 285 -9.90 -16.47 -15.72
CA SER A 285 -9.90 -15.30 -14.83
C SER A 285 -8.77 -15.29 -13.80
N ILE A 286 -7.93 -16.32 -13.73
CA ILE A 286 -6.86 -16.40 -12.72
C ILE A 286 -5.70 -15.48 -13.10
N MET A 287 -5.35 -14.58 -12.18
CA MET A 287 -4.26 -13.62 -12.32
C MET A 287 -3.37 -13.60 -11.08
N HIS A 288 -2.09 -13.24 -11.27
CA HIS A 288 -1.16 -12.89 -10.20
C HIS A 288 -0.87 -11.40 -10.23
N VAL A 289 -0.64 -10.80 -9.07
CA VAL A 289 -0.25 -9.39 -8.99
C VAL A 289 1.22 -9.24 -9.36
N GLY A 290 1.50 -8.16 -10.07
CA GLY A 290 2.80 -7.64 -10.38
C GLY A 290 3.58 -8.45 -11.41
N PHE A 291 4.69 -7.86 -11.84
CA PHE A 291 5.58 -8.43 -12.82
C PHE A 291 7.02 -7.99 -12.55
N CYS A 292 7.98 -8.84 -12.91
CA CYS A 292 9.40 -8.52 -12.85
C CYS A 292 9.84 -7.99 -14.21
N LEU A 293 10.57 -6.88 -14.21
CA LEU A 293 11.30 -6.45 -15.39
C LEU A 293 12.75 -6.88 -15.30
N PRO A 294 13.28 -7.53 -16.34
CA PRO A 294 14.71 -7.68 -16.47
C PRO A 294 15.33 -6.28 -16.55
N PHE A 295 16.39 -6.03 -15.78
CA PHE A 295 17.10 -4.77 -15.82
C PHE A 295 17.65 -4.54 -17.24
N GLN A 296 17.03 -3.64 -18.01
CA GLN A 296 17.50 -3.32 -19.36
C GLN A 296 18.94 -2.76 -19.28
N ALA A 297 19.85 -3.38 -20.03
CA ALA A 297 21.26 -3.03 -20.10
C ALA A 297 21.54 -1.57 -20.57
N GLN A 298 20.53 -0.80 -20.98
CA GLN A 298 20.68 0.61 -21.37
C GLN A 298 21.20 1.51 -20.25
N PHE A 299 21.01 1.16 -18.96
CA PHE A 299 21.57 1.94 -17.84
C PHE A 299 23.06 1.68 -17.53
N ARG A 300 23.71 0.67 -18.15
CA ARG A 300 25.17 0.46 -17.96
C ARG A 300 26.00 1.61 -18.51
N LEU A 301 25.51 2.33 -19.52
CA LEU A 301 26.24 3.44 -20.13
C LEU A 301 26.30 4.68 -19.21
N SER A 302 25.41 4.79 -18.22
CA SER A 302 25.32 5.97 -17.35
C SER A 302 26.02 5.81 -16.00
N ARG A 303 26.25 4.56 -15.53
CA ARG A 303 26.85 4.27 -14.21
C ARG A 303 27.70 2.99 -14.25
N PRO A 304 29.00 3.08 -14.61
CA PRO A 304 29.86 1.91 -14.76
C PRO A 304 30.28 1.23 -13.44
N ASN A 305 29.96 1.81 -12.27
CA ASN A 305 30.45 1.33 -10.97
C ASN A 305 29.43 0.56 -10.10
N LEU A 306 28.25 0.18 -10.61
CA LEU A 306 27.36 -0.72 -9.85
C LEU A 306 27.84 -2.18 -9.99
N MET A 307 28.20 -2.78 -8.85
CA MET A 307 28.58 -4.19 -8.75
C MET A 307 27.42 -5.09 -9.21
N ALA A 308 27.74 -6.19 -9.91
CA ALA A 308 26.76 -7.12 -10.46
C ALA A 308 25.81 -7.76 -9.40
N SER A 309 26.16 -7.68 -8.12
CA SER A 309 25.34 -8.13 -6.99
C SER A 309 24.20 -7.18 -6.60
N GLU A 310 24.17 -5.95 -7.10
CA GLU A 310 23.08 -4.97 -6.91
C GLU A 310 22.04 -5.00 -8.04
N ILE A 311 22.27 -5.82 -9.07
CA ILE A 311 21.44 -5.94 -10.27
C ILE A 311 20.36 -7.00 -10.00
N GLY A 312 19.36 -6.65 -9.19
CA GLY A 312 18.16 -7.46 -9.00
C GLY A 312 17.05 -7.04 -9.96
N ASP A 313 16.27 -8.01 -10.45
CA ASP A 313 15.00 -7.74 -11.12
C ASP A 313 14.11 -6.87 -10.23
N ARG A 314 13.55 -5.79 -10.79
CA ARG A 314 12.60 -4.95 -10.06
C ARG A 314 11.20 -5.50 -10.27
N TYR A 315 10.57 -5.91 -9.17
CA TYR A 315 9.18 -6.34 -9.15
C TYR A 315 8.26 -5.12 -8.95
N TYR A 316 7.41 -4.86 -9.94
CA TYR A 316 6.43 -3.77 -9.90
C TYR A 316 5.03 -4.34 -9.73
N ARG A 317 4.25 -3.75 -8.83
CA ARG A 317 2.86 -4.14 -8.56
C ARG A 317 1.86 -3.13 -9.10
N LEU A 318 2.26 -1.88 -9.12
CA LEU A 318 1.41 -0.75 -9.46
C LEU A 318 1.96 -0.03 -10.68
N ALA A 319 1.06 0.48 -11.48
CA ALA A 319 1.34 1.40 -12.56
C ALA A 319 0.62 2.72 -12.30
N VAL A 320 1.19 3.79 -12.81
CA VAL A 320 0.57 5.12 -12.79
C VAL A 320 0.39 5.57 -14.24
N LEU A 321 -0.81 6.06 -14.56
CA LEU A 321 -1.18 6.43 -15.92
C LEU A 321 -1.71 7.87 -15.98
N SER A 322 -1.17 8.66 -16.91
CA SER A 322 -1.69 9.99 -17.21
C SER A 322 -3.03 9.90 -17.94
N GLN A 323 -3.78 11.01 -17.92
CA GLN A 323 -5.03 11.09 -18.66
C GLN A 323 -4.82 10.94 -20.18
N GLU A 324 -3.67 11.39 -20.72
CA GLU A 324 -3.36 11.16 -22.14
C GLU A 324 -3.19 9.66 -22.45
N GLN A 325 -2.45 8.93 -21.61
CA GLN A 325 -2.25 7.48 -21.80
C GLN A 325 -3.57 6.71 -21.75
N ILE A 326 -4.46 7.08 -20.82
CA ILE A 326 -5.79 6.49 -20.69
C ILE A 326 -6.62 6.81 -21.94
N SER A 327 -6.62 8.06 -22.39
CA SER A 327 -7.38 8.48 -23.57
C SER A 327 -6.94 7.73 -24.84
N ALA A 328 -5.64 7.47 -24.99
CA ALA A 328 -5.09 6.72 -26.12
C ALA A 328 -5.51 5.25 -26.13
N CYS A 329 -5.82 4.68 -24.96
CA CYS A 329 -6.18 3.27 -24.81
C CYS A 329 -7.66 3.04 -24.48
N ARG A 330 -8.49 4.11 -24.49
CA ARG A 330 -9.87 4.11 -23.99
C ARG A 330 -10.76 3.02 -24.59
N THR A 331 -10.63 2.76 -25.89
CA THR A 331 -11.42 1.74 -26.61
C THR A 331 -11.11 0.31 -26.20
N ARG A 332 -9.98 0.06 -25.54
CA ARG A 332 -9.54 -1.27 -25.07
C ARG A 332 -9.87 -1.53 -23.60
N ILE A 333 -10.38 -0.54 -22.89
CA ILE A 333 -10.71 -0.66 -21.47
C ILE A 333 -11.99 -1.50 -21.34
N LEU A 334 -11.88 -2.57 -20.57
CA LEU A 334 -12.97 -3.48 -20.23
C LEU A 334 -13.53 -3.06 -18.88
N ALA A 335 -14.76 -2.56 -18.85
CA ALA A 335 -15.35 -1.88 -17.70
C ALA A 335 -15.42 -2.71 -16.41
N ASP A 336 -15.82 -3.98 -16.49
CA ASP A 336 -16.17 -4.78 -15.30
C ASP A 336 -15.70 -6.23 -15.44
N ARG A 337 -14.40 -6.41 -15.71
CA ARG A 337 -13.85 -7.77 -15.81
C ARG A 337 -13.80 -8.41 -14.42
N LYS A 338 -14.40 -9.58 -14.30
CA LYS A 338 -14.22 -10.45 -13.13
C LYS A 338 -12.82 -11.04 -13.17
N VAL A 339 -12.01 -10.68 -12.19
CA VAL A 339 -10.65 -11.18 -12.02
C VAL A 339 -10.60 -11.98 -10.74
N TYR A 340 -9.96 -13.15 -10.80
CA TYR A 340 -9.60 -13.90 -9.62
C TYR A 340 -8.10 -13.73 -9.38
N VAL A 341 -7.75 -12.92 -8.38
CA VAL A 341 -6.36 -12.73 -8.00
C VAL A 341 -5.97 -13.84 -7.04
N GLN A 342 -5.23 -14.82 -7.55
CA GLN A 342 -4.74 -15.91 -6.73
C GLN A 342 -3.63 -15.38 -5.82
N HIS A 343 -3.74 -15.69 -4.54
CA HIS A 343 -2.67 -15.51 -3.57
C HIS A 343 -2.73 -16.64 -2.55
N SER A 344 -1.58 -17.21 -2.22
CA SER A 344 -1.46 -18.01 -1.01
C SER A 344 -1.56 -17.08 0.21
N LEU A 345 -1.91 -17.59 1.38
CA LEU A 345 -1.61 -16.90 2.64
C LEU A 345 -0.20 -17.28 3.09
N PRO A 346 0.51 -16.44 3.86
CA PRO A 346 1.80 -16.82 4.42
C PRO A 346 1.63 -18.10 5.23
N LEU A 347 2.46 -19.12 5.02
CA LEU A 347 2.44 -20.29 5.92
C LEU A 347 2.83 -19.83 7.34
N ILE A 348 2.12 -20.35 8.34
CA ILE A 348 2.29 -20.02 9.78
C ILE A 348 3.68 -20.41 10.26
#